data_AF-A0A944D5G1-F1
#
_entry.id   AF-A0A944D5G1-F1
#
_cell.length_a   1.000
_cell.length_b   1.000
_cell.length_c   1.000
_cell.angle_alpha   90.00
_cell.angle_beta   90.00
_cell.angle_gamma   90.00
#
_symmetry.space_group_name_H-M   'P 1'
#
loop_
_entity.id
_entity.type
_entity.pdbx_description
1 polymer ?
#
loop_
_entity_poly.entity_id
_entity_poly.type
_entity_poly.pdbx_seq_one_letter_code
_entity_poly.pdbx_strand_id
1 'polypeptide(L)'
;MLPISFRSFTLIETLTTLTILVISVHFISPAIFTLQDKIKLENEIKQFKAFIYQVQTQARFNKTSYSIVLSQNIQKQRWCAIAIKKKKTREKCDCLNLSSCNKFKDYLLYKNYFKNSQLKTPQIYPKSFLSIDGQAARLEEKCVKIAINQQNDVLQFKSTGIIDVISKNKKSRCHRY
;
A
#
# COMPACT_ATOMS: atom_id res chain seq x y z
N MET A 1 -27.49 31.74 -25.13
CA MET A 1 -27.14 33.14 -25.46
C MET A 1 -26.93 33.86 -24.12
N LEU A 2 -25.67 34.03 -23.71
CA LEU A 2 -25.32 34.75 -22.48
C LEU A 2 -25.53 36.25 -22.73
N PRO A 3 -26.40 36.96 -22.00
CA PRO A 3 -26.44 38.41 -22.09
C PRO A 3 -25.27 38.95 -21.27
N ILE A 4 -24.15 39.20 -21.95
CA ILE A 4 -23.01 39.91 -21.37
C ILE A 4 -23.30 41.40 -21.54
N SER A 5 -24.02 41.97 -20.58
CA SER A 5 -24.18 43.41 -20.42
C SER A 5 -23.14 43.87 -19.39
N PHE A 6 -21.98 44.35 -19.84
CA PHE A 6 -21.01 45.00 -18.96
C PHE A 6 -21.50 46.42 -18.64
N ARG A 7 -22.52 46.53 -17.78
CA ARG A 7 -22.74 47.76 -17.00
C ARG A 7 -21.63 47.81 -15.97
N SER A 8 -20.84 48.88 -16.01
CA SER A 8 -19.67 49.20 -15.18
C SER A 8 -19.54 48.33 -13.92
N PHE A 9 -18.82 47.21 -14.04
CA PHE A 9 -18.41 46.42 -12.88
C PHE A 9 -17.60 47.34 -11.99
N THR A 10 -18.09 47.60 -10.77
CA THR A 10 -17.35 48.43 -9.85
C THR A 10 -16.07 47.67 -9.44
N LEU A 11 -14.93 48.36 -9.35
CA LEU A 11 -13.65 47.74 -8.99
C LEU A 11 -13.77 46.93 -7.69
N ILE A 12 -14.58 47.43 -6.76
CA ILE A 12 -14.89 46.76 -5.51
C ILE A 12 -15.61 45.42 -5.69
N GLU A 13 -16.54 45.30 -6.66
CA GLU A 13 -17.26 44.07 -6.96
C GLU A 13 -16.35 43.01 -7.61
N THR A 14 -15.41 43.44 -8.45
CA THR A 14 -14.38 42.54 -8.99
C THR A 14 -13.42 42.05 -7.90
N LEU A 15 -13.07 42.92 -6.95
CA LEU A 15 -12.18 42.57 -5.84
C LEU A 15 -12.86 41.65 -4.84
N THR A 16 -14.13 41.89 -4.52
CA THR A 16 -14.90 41.03 -3.61
C THR A 16 -15.14 39.65 -4.21
N THR A 17 -15.53 39.57 -5.48
CA THR A 17 -15.71 38.28 -6.17
C THR A 17 -14.40 37.48 -6.26
N LEU A 18 -13.28 38.12 -6.60
CA LEU A 18 -11.96 37.47 -6.60
C LEU A 18 -11.58 36.96 -5.21
N THR A 19 -11.83 37.76 -4.17
CA THR A 19 -11.52 37.38 -2.78
C THR A 19 -12.38 36.17 -2.35
N ILE A 20 -13.68 36.19 -2.65
CA ILE A 20 -14.58 35.06 -2.38
C ILE A 20 -14.12 33.80 -3.12
N LEU A 21 -13.67 33.93 -4.37
CA LEU A 21 -13.16 32.81 -5.17
C LEU A 21 -11.88 32.23 -4.55
N VAL A 22 -10.92 33.08 -4.20
CA VAL A 22 -9.65 32.64 -3.58
C VAL A 22 -9.90 31.91 -2.26
N ILE A 23 -10.77 32.47 -1.40
CA ILE A 23 -11.16 31.83 -0.13
C ILE A 23 -11.81 30.47 -0.42
N SER A 24 -12.74 30.42 -1.37
CA SER A 24 -13.45 29.18 -1.74
C SER A 24 -12.49 28.09 -2.25
N VAL A 25 -11.56 28.44 -3.14
CA VAL A 25 -10.52 27.52 -3.65
C VAL A 25 -9.61 27.04 -2.52
N HIS A 26 -9.26 27.94 -1.60
CA HIS A 26 -8.40 27.60 -0.46
C HIS A 26 -9.03 26.54 0.45
N PHE A 27 -10.35 26.60 0.67
CA PHE A 27 -11.07 25.59 1.47
C PHE A 27 -11.31 24.26 0.73
N ILE A 28 -11.52 24.29 -0.59
CA ILE A 28 -11.77 23.07 -1.39
C ILE A 28 -10.47 22.26 -1.58
N SER A 29 -9.33 22.94 -1.68
CA SER A 29 -8.03 22.33 -1.98
C SER A 29 -7.60 21.20 -1.00
N PRO A 30 -7.64 21.37 0.34
CA PRO A 30 -7.33 20.29 1.30
C PRO A 30 -8.22 19.05 1.15
N ALA A 31 -9.52 19.25 0.86
CA ALA A 31 -10.46 18.14 0.68
C ALA A 31 -10.10 17.30 -0.55
N ILE A 32 -9.69 17.95 -1.65
CA ILE A 32 -9.23 17.24 -2.85
C ILE A 32 -7.96 16.44 -2.56
N PHE A 33 -6.98 17.02 -1.86
CA PHE A 33 -5.73 16.32 -1.55
C PHE A 33 -5.96 15.08 -0.67
N THR A 34 -6.81 15.19 0.35
CA THR A 34 -7.13 14.04 1.22
C THR A 34 -7.84 12.92 0.47
N LEU A 35 -8.76 13.24 -0.45
CA LEU A 35 -9.43 12.26 -1.31
C LEU A 35 -8.44 11.57 -2.25
N GLN A 36 -7.56 12.33 -2.90
CA GLN A 36 -6.52 11.78 -3.76
C GLN A 36 -5.61 10.81 -3.01
N ASP A 37 -5.21 11.16 -1.79
CA ASP A 37 -4.35 10.30 -0.96
C ASP A 37 -5.06 9.03 -0.52
N LYS A 38 -6.37 9.10 -0.24
CA LYS A 38 -7.18 7.91 0.04
C LYS A 38 -7.24 6.98 -1.17
N ILE A 39 -7.48 7.51 -2.37
CA ILE A 39 -7.51 6.71 -3.62
C ILE A 39 -6.14 6.07 -3.88
N LYS A 40 -5.04 6.80 -3.67
CA LYS A 40 -3.69 6.24 -3.79
C LYS A 40 -3.47 5.10 -2.81
N LEU A 41 -3.92 5.25 -1.55
CA LEU A 41 -3.79 4.22 -0.53
C LEU A 41 -4.58 2.96 -0.89
N GLU A 42 -5.84 3.12 -1.31
CA GLU A 42 -6.68 2.01 -1.75
C GLU A 42 -6.08 1.27 -2.95
N ASN A 43 -5.54 2.01 -3.92
CA ASN A 43 -4.84 1.44 -5.06
C ASN A 43 -3.57 0.68 -4.65
N GLU A 44 -2.75 1.25 -3.77
CA GLU A 44 -1.54 0.58 -3.26
C GLU A 44 -1.90 -0.74 -2.55
N ILE A 45 -2.91 -0.70 -1.69
CA ILE A 45 -3.44 -1.88 -1.00
C ILE A 45 -3.96 -2.91 -1.99
N LYS A 46 -4.72 -2.50 -3.00
CA LYS A 46 -5.25 -3.39 -4.05
C LYS A 46 -4.12 -4.08 -4.80
N GLN A 47 -3.08 -3.35 -5.19
CA GLN A 47 -1.92 -3.90 -5.89
C GLN A 47 -1.12 -4.86 -5.00
N PHE A 48 -0.91 -4.50 -3.74
CA PHE A 48 -0.24 -5.39 -2.79
C PHE A 48 -1.04 -6.67 -2.53
N LYS A 49 -2.37 -6.59 -2.37
CA LYS A 49 -3.25 -7.76 -2.27
C LYS A 49 -3.16 -8.64 -3.52
N ALA A 50 -3.23 -8.04 -4.70
CA ALA A 50 -3.11 -8.75 -5.97
C ALA A 50 -1.78 -9.51 -6.07
N PHE A 51 -0.67 -8.89 -5.66
CA PHE A 51 0.62 -9.57 -5.55
C PHE A 51 0.55 -10.79 -4.62
N ILE A 52 -0.01 -10.66 -3.41
CA ILE A 52 -0.11 -11.81 -2.49
C ILE A 52 -0.99 -12.91 -3.10
N TYR A 53 -2.11 -12.57 -3.72
CA TYR A 53 -2.98 -13.55 -4.38
C TYR A 53 -2.28 -14.23 -5.56
N GLN A 54 -1.47 -13.52 -6.32
CA GLN A 54 -0.63 -14.11 -7.37
C GLN A 54 0.35 -15.13 -6.78
N VAL A 55 1.03 -14.80 -5.67
CA VAL A 55 1.92 -15.74 -4.97
C VAL A 55 1.14 -16.96 -4.48
N GLN A 56 -0.06 -16.78 -3.90
CA GLN A 56 -0.91 -17.89 -3.47
C GLN A 56 -1.28 -18.83 -4.63
N THR A 57 -1.70 -18.27 -5.76
CA THR A 57 -2.06 -19.04 -6.95
C THR A 57 -0.84 -19.80 -7.48
N GLN A 58 0.32 -19.16 -7.54
CA GLN A 58 1.56 -19.83 -7.97
C GLN A 58 2.04 -20.90 -6.98
N ALA A 59 1.84 -20.69 -5.68
CA ALA A 59 2.13 -21.68 -4.64
C ALA A 59 1.25 -22.93 -4.80
N ARG A 60 -0.06 -22.74 -5.02
CA ARG A 60 -1.02 -23.82 -5.26
C ARG A 60 -0.71 -24.58 -6.56
N PHE A 61 -0.50 -23.87 -7.65
CA PHE A 61 -0.23 -24.46 -8.96
C PHE A 61 1.03 -25.34 -8.94
N ASN A 62 2.11 -24.84 -8.33
CA ASN A 62 3.38 -25.57 -8.25
C ASN A 62 3.46 -26.55 -7.07
N LYS A 63 2.43 -26.60 -6.21
CA LYS A 63 2.43 -27.35 -4.93
C LYS A 63 3.67 -27.09 -4.08
N THR A 64 4.17 -25.85 -4.10
CA THR A 64 5.41 -25.45 -3.42
C THR A 64 5.18 -24.27 -2.51
N SER A 65 5.75 -24.29 -1.31
CA SER A 65 5.62 -23.20 -0.36
C SER A 65 6.52 -22.01 -0.73
N TYR A 66 6.03 -20.79 -0.50
CA TYR A 66 6.75 -19.54 -0.73
C TYR A 66 6.95 -18.79 0.58
N SER A 67 8.09 -18.11 0.71
CA SER A 67 8.38 -17.18 1.80
C SER A 67 8.32 -15.77 1.25
N ILE A 68 7.49 -14.93 1.87
CA ILE A 68 7.41 -13.51 1.54
C ILE A 68 8.23 -12.72 2.54
N VAL A 69 9.11 -11.89 2.01
CA VAL A 69 10.00 -11.01 2.77
C VAL A 69 9.67 -9.58 2.40
N LEU A 70 9.49 -8.72 3.41
CA LEU A 70 9.23 -7.29 3.23
C LEU A 70 10.48 -6.52 3.60
N SER A 71 10.89 -5.58 2.74
CA SER A 71 12.04 -4.71 3.02
C SER A 71 11.65 -3.27 2.80
N GLN A 72 12.17 -2.36 3.63
CA GLN A 72 11.79 -0.96 3.62
C GLN A 72 13.00 -0.06 3.80
N ASN A 73 13.04 1.03 3.05
CA ASN A 73 13.95 2.13 3.22
C ASN A 73 13.16 3.38 3.63
N ILE A 74 13.29 3.76 4.91
CA ILE A 74 12.55 4.89 5.50
C ILE A 74 12.99 6.22 4.86
N GLN A 75 14.30 6.40 4.65
CA GLN A 75 14.87 7.63 4.09
C GLN A 75 14.39 7.88 2.65
N LYS A 76 14.35 6.83 1.83
CA LYS A 76 13.90 6.92 0.43
C LYS A 76 12.39 6.75 0.26
N GLN A 77 11.65 6.52 1.36
CA GLN A 77 10.20 6.26 1.36
C GLN A 77 9.80 5.19 0.33
N ARG A 78 10.56 4.09 0.34
CA ARG A 78 10.34 2.95 -0.57
C ARG A 78 10.27 1.67 0.23
N TRP A 79 9.44 0.75 -0.21
CA TRP A 79 9.38 -0.59 0.33
C TRP A 79 9.04 -1.57 -0.78
N CYS A 80 9.36 -2.82 -0.54
CA CYS A 80 9.14 -3.89 -1.50
C CYS A 80 8.79 -5.18 -0.77
N ALA A 81 8.17 -6.08 -1.52
CA ALA A 81 7.90 -7.44 -1.09
C ALA A 81 8.51 -8.38 -2.12
N ILE A 82 9.18 -9.41 -1.66
CA ILE A 82 9.68 -10.47 -2.54
C ILE A 82 9.19 -11.81 -2.04
N ALA A 83 8.62 -12.60 -2.94
CA ALA A 83 8.25 -13.98 -2.68
C ALA A 83 9.28 -14.89 -3.31
N ILE A 84 9.93 -15.69 -2.47
CA ILE A 84 10.94 -16.68 -2.87
C ILE A 84 10.41 -18.08 -2.56
N LYS A 85 10.67 -19.04 -3.45
CA LYS A 85 10.35 -20.44 -3.20
C LYS A 85 11.12 -20.93 -1.98
N LYS A 86 10.45 -21.52 -0.99
CA LYS A 86 11.11 -22.07 0.20
C LYS A 86 12.02 -23.22 -0.23
N LYS A 87 13.33 -23.04 -0.01
CA LYS A 87 14.34 -24.10 -0.09
C LYS A 87 14.64 -24.60 1.34
N LYS A 88 15.34 -25.73 1.46
CA LYS A 88 15.82 -26.22 2.76
C LYS A 88 16.75 -25.22 3.47
N THR A 89 17.35 -24.29 2.73
CA THR A 89 18.24 -23.25 3.27
C THR A 89 17.44 -22.09 3.88
N ARG A 90 17.94 -21.53 4.99
CA ARG A 90 17.36 -20.34 5.65
C ARG A 90 17.69 -19.02 4.95
N GLU A 91 18.13 -19.08 3.69
CA GLU A 91 18.56 -17.92 2.93
C GLU A 91 17.37 -16.99 2.67
N LYS A 92 17.60 -15.70 2.84
CA LYS A 92 16.61 -14.66 2.63
C LYS A 92 17.19 -13.62 1.70
N CYS A 93 16.31 -13.03 0.91
CA CYS A 93 16.65 -12.07 -0.11
C CYS A 93 16.12 -10.70 0.31
N ASP A 94 16.96 -9.68 0.20
CA ASP A 94 16.54 -8.29 0.37
C ASP A 94 16.06 -7.76 -0.98
N CYS A 95 14.79 -7.38 -1.06
CA CYS A 95 14.21 -6.86 -2.28
C CYS A 95 14.68 -5.43 -2.64
N LEU A 96 15.33 -4.74 -1.70
CA LEU A 96 16.01 -3.47 -1.96
C LEU A 96 17.39 -3.68 -2.58
N ASN A 97 17.98 -4.87 -2.39
CA ASN A 97 19.27 -5.25 -2.96
C ASN A 97 19.19 -6.63 -3.64
N LEU A 98 18.80 -6.61 -4.92
CA LEU A 98 18.60 -7.83 -5.72
C LEU A 98 19.86 -8.66 -5.92
N SER A 99 21.06 -8.09 -5.76
CA SER A 99 22.32 -8.84 -5.82
C SER A 99 22.39 -9.92 -4.73
N SER A 100 21.74 -9.69 -3.58
CA SER A 100 21.60 -10.69 -2.51
C SER A 100 20.73 -11.90 -2.90
N CYS A 101 19.99 -11.80 -4.01
CA CYS A 101 18.96 -12.73 -4.43
C CYS A 101 19.37 -13.63 -5.59
N ASN A 102 20.61 -13.49 -6.11
CA ASN A 102 21.10 -14.22 -7.29
C ASN A 102 21.01 -15.76 -7.18
N LYS A 103 20.88 -16.31 -5.96
CA LYS A 103 20.70 -17.76 -5.71
C LYS A 103 19.26 -18.27 -5.93
N PHE A 104 18.29 -17.37 -6.08
CA PHE A 104 16.89 -17.68 -6.33
C PHE A 104 16.62 -17.55 -7.84
N LYS A 105 16.36 -18.68 -8.50
CA LYS A 105 16.05 -18.73 -9.94
C LYS A 105 14.70 -18.09 -10.26
N ASP A 106 13.71 -18.31 -9.38
CA ASP A 106 12.36 -17.77 -9.52
C ASP A 106 11.98 -17.00 -8.26
N TYR A 107 11.64 -15.73 -8.44
CA TYR A 107 11.06 -14.88 -7.39
C TYR A 107 10.00 -13.96 -7.99
N LEU A 108 8.97 -13.65 -7.19
CA LEU A 108 8.01 -12.61 -7.52
C LEU A 108 8.37 -11.35 -6.73
N LEU A 109 8.42 -10.21 -7.41
CA LEU A 109 8.80 -8.94 -6.80
C LEU A 109 7.64 -7.94 -6.91
N TYR A 110 7.31 -7.34 -5.78
CA TYR A 110 6.45 -6.17 -5.69
C TYR A 110 7.26 -4.99 -5.16
N LYS A 111 7.04 -3.82 -5.75
CA LYS A 111 7.59 -2.55 -5.28
C LYS A 111 6.43 -1.60 -5.06
N ASN A 112 6.53 -0.76 -4.04
CA ASN A 112 5.55 0.28 -3.78
C ASN A 112 5.39 1.17 -5.04
N TYR A 113 4.15 1.41 -5.47
CA TYR A 113 3.89 2.15 -6.70
C TYR A 113 3.97 3.65 -6.44
N PHE A 114 3.38 4.09 -5.32
CA PHE A 114 3.35 5.49 -4.95
C PHE A 114 4.56 5.87 -4.09
N LYS A 115 5.15 7.03 -4.41
CA LYS A 115 6.09 7.72 -3.52
C LYS A 115 5.36 8.09 -2.22
N ASN A 116 6.07 8.13 -1.09
CA ASN A 116 5.54 8.38 0.25
C ASN A 116 4.70 7.22 0.84
N SER A 117 4.62 6.07 0.16
CA SER A 117 4.05 4.85 0.71
C SER A 117 4.98 4.27 1.78
N GLN A 118 4.45 4.01 2.96
CA GLN A 118 5.16 3.43 4.09
C GLN A 118 4.47 2.15 4.52
N LEU A 119 5.29 1.14 4.77
CA LEU A 119 4.85 -0.13 5.33
C LEU A 119 5.27 -0.18 6.80
N LYS A 120 4.39 -0.68 7.68
CA LYS A 120 4.70 -0.89 9.10
C LYS A 120 4.25 -2.28 9.52
N THR A 121 5.19 -3.07 10.01
CA THR A 121 4.97 -4.44 10.50
C THR A 121 6.17 -4.86 11.37
N PRO A 122 6.00 -5.75 12.36
CA PRO A 122 7.12 -6.20 13.18
C PRO A 122 8.07 -7.15 12.42
N GLN A 123 7.62 -7.71 11.29
CA GLN A 123 8.35 -8.68 10.49
C GLN A 123 8.83 -8.05 9.18
N ILE A 124 9.86 -7.21 9.30
CA ILE A 124 10.63 -6.67 8.17
C ILE A 124 11.92 -7.49 8.04
N TYR A 125 12.52 -7.49 6.85
CA TYR A 125 13.85 -8.04 6.59
C TYR A 125 14.82 -7.66 7.72
N PRO A 126 15.60 -8.62 8.25
CA PRO A 126 15.86 -9.96 7.72
C PRO A 126 14.85 -11.03 8.19
N LYS A 127 13.67 -10.69 8.72
CA LYS A 127 12.63 -11.69 9.07
C LYS A 127 11.70 -11.93 7.89
N SER A 128 11.21 -13.18 7.76
CA SER A 128 10.13 -13.46 6.81
C SER A 128 8.83 -12.90 7.37
N PHE A 129 8.08 -12.21 6.54
CA PHE A 129 6.77 -11.67 6.89
C PHE A 129 5.72 -12.77 6.91
N LEU A 130 5.63 -13.53 5.81
CA LEU A 130 4.59 -14.52 5.63
C LEU A 130 5.15 -15.79 4.98
N SER A 131 4.61 -16.93 5.38
CA SER A 131 4.80 -18.20 4.69
C SER A 131 3.49 -18.58 4.03
N ILE A 132 3.54 -18.91 2.74
CA ILE A 132 2.40 -19.43 2.00
C ILE A 132 2.67 -20.89 1.69
N ASP A 133 1.83 -21.77 2.21
CA ASP A 133 1.92 -23.19 1.88
C ASP A 133 1.24 -23.50 0.53
N GLY A 134 1.91 -24.27 -0.32
CA GLY A 134 1.38 -24.67 -1.63
C GLY A 134 0.39 -25.83 -1.55
N GLN A 135 0.38 -26.62 -0.47
CA GLN A 135 -0.56 -27.73 -0.29
C GLN A 135 -1.87 -27.30 0.39
N ALA A 136 -1.77 -26.65 1.55
CA ALA A 136 -2.95 -26.25 2.31
C ALA A 136 -3.45 -24.83 1.99
N ALA A 137 -2.69 -24.03 1.23
CA ALA A 137 -2.94 -22.60 0.97
C ALA A 137 -3.21 -21.74 2.22
N ARG A 138 -2.82 -22.26 3.39
CA ARG A 138 -2.98 -21.60 4.66
C ARG A 138 -1.92 -20.52 4.80
N LEU A 139 -2.34 -19.39 5.35
CA LEU A 139 -1.46 -18.29 5.73
C LEU A 139 -1.27 -18.28 7.24
N GLU A 140 -0.17 -17.72 7.70
CA GLU A 140 -0.08 -17.31 9.11
C GLU A 140 -0.94 -16.07 9.33
N GLU A 141 -1.58 -15.96 10.50
CA GLU A 141 -2.26 -14.73 10.88
C GLU A 141 -1.24 -13.61 11.09
N LYS A 142 -1.29 -12.58 10.23
CA LYS A 142 -0.35 -11.44 10.24
C LYS A 142 -1.07 -10.12 10.04
N CYS A 143 -0.41 -9.05 10.46
CA CYS A 143 -0.90 -7.69 10.32
C CYS A 143 0.18 -6.83 9.63
N VAL A 144 -0.26 -5.96 8.73
CA VAL A 144 0.60 -4.94 8.13
C VAL A 144 -0.19 -3.67 7.93
N LYS A 145 0.42 -2.54 8.27
CA LYS A 145 -0.13 -1.22 8.03
C LYS A 145 0.52 -0.62 6.81
N ILE A 146 -0.29 -0.11 5.90
CA ILE A 146 0.17 0.67 4.75
C ILE A 146 -0.33 2.10 4.97
N ALA A 147 0.56 3.06 4.80
CA ALA A 147 0.27 4.47 4.98
C ALA A 147 0.76 5.27 3.77
N ILE A 148 -0.03 6.24 3.32
CA ILE A 148 0.36 7.25 2.33
C ILE A 148 -0.01 8.60 2.92
N ASN A 149 1.00 9.44 3.13
CA ASN A 149 0.86 10.74 3.78
C ASN A 149 0.10 10.63 5.12
N GLN A 150 -1.10 11.20 5.21
CA GLN A 150 -1.94 11.17 6.42
C GLN A 150 -2.93 10.00 6.45
N GLN A 151 -3.12 9.29 5.33
CA GLN A 151 -4.04 8.16 5.24
C GLN A 151 -3.32 6.86 5.57
N ASN A 152 -3.99 5.98 6.30
CA ASN A 152 -3.46 4.65 6.60
C ASN A 152 -4.60 3.65 6.83
N ASP A 153 -4.30 2.40 6.50
CA ASP A 153 -5.17 1.27 6.73
C ASP A 153 -4.34 0.05 7.16
N VAL A 154 -4.98 -0.83 7.94
CA VAL A 154 -4.35 -2.05 8.46
C VAL A 154 -4.95 -3.26 7.74
N LEU A 155 -4.07 -4.04 7.14
CA LEU A 155 -4.38 -5.30 6.49
C LEU A 155 -4.20 -6.45 7.47
N GLN A 156 -5.23 -7.30 7.56
CA GLN A 156 -5.22 -8.54 8.31
C GLN A 156 -5.17 -9.73 7.36
N PHE A 157 -4.14 -10.55 7.52
CA PHE A 157 -4.00 -11.84 6.86
C PHE A 157 -4.64 -12.88 7.77
N LYS A 158 -5.64 -13.60 7.27
CA LYS A 158 -6.32 -14.67 8.01
C LYS A 158 -5.75 -16.02 7.62
N SER A 159 -5.84 -16.99 8.53
CA SER A 159 -5.40 -18.36 8.27
C SER A 159 -6.11 -19.05 7.09
N THR A 160 -7.29 -18.56 6.72
CA THR A 160 -8.07 -18.99 5.55
C THR A 160 -7.50 -18.55 4.21
N GLY A 161 -6.48 -17.69 4.19
CA GLY A 161 -5.92 -17.13 2.96
C GLY A 161 -6.49 -15.77 2.55
N ILE A 162 -7.54 -15.31 3.23
CA ILE A 162 -8.22 -14.04 2.95
C ILE A 162 -7.43 -12.87 3.55
N ILE A 163 -7.35 -11.77 2.79
CA ILE A 163 -6.68 -10.52 3.20
C ILE A 163 -7.73 -9.41 3.30
N ASP A 164 -8.07 -9.03 4.53
CA ASP A 164 -9.07 -8.02 4.82
C ASP A 164 -8.43 -6.68 5.20
N VAL A 165 -9.12 -5.58 4.89
CA VAL A 165 -8.80 -4.26 5.47
C VAL A 165 -9.63 -4.11 6.74
N ILE A 166 -8.98 -3.87 7.87
CA ILE A 166 -9.68 -3.68 9.15
C ILE A 166 -10.31 -2.29 9.17
N SER A 167 -11.62 -2.25 9.38
CA SER A 167 -12.31 -0.99 9.67
C SER A 167 -11.79 -0.40 10.99
N LYS A 168 -11.56 0.92 11.00
CA LYS A 168 -11.02 1.67 12.15
C LYS A 168 -11.83 1.46 13.44
N ASN A 169 -13.10 1.11 13.34
CA ASN A 169 -14.02 0.94 14.47
C ASN A 169 -14.11 -0.50 15.02
N LYS A 170 -13.40 -1.47 14.42
CA LYS A 170 -13.53 -2.90 14.79
C LYS A 170 -12.36 -3.38 15.63
N LYS A 171 -12.64 -3.83 16.86
CA LYS A 171 -11.64 -4.48 17.74
C LYS A 171 -11.00 -5.67 17.01
N SER A 172 -9.68 -5.59 16.80
CA SER A 172 -8.89 -6.66 16.18
C SER A 172 -7.53 -6.81 16.87
N ARG A 173 -6.92 -7.99 16.76
CA ARG A 173 -5.55 -8.24 17.27
C ARG A 173 -4.48 -7.36 16.58
N CYS A 174 -4.82 -6.73 15.47
CA CYS A 174 -3.92 -5.88 14.69
C CYS A 174 -3.94 -4.39 15.12
N HIS A 175 -4.68 -3.99 16.16
CA HIS A 175 -4.77 -2.59 16.60
C HIS A 175 -3.50 -1.98 17.20
N ARG A 176 -2.44 -2.77 17.42
CA ARG A 176 -1.15 -2.28 17.96
C ARG A 176 -0.27 -1.56 16.91
N TYR A 177 -0.78 -1.20 15.72
CA TYR A 177 0.01 -0.63 14.60
C TYR A 177 -0.54 0.67 14.00
#